data_AF-A0A354ZA03-F1
#
_entry.id   AF-A0A354ZA03-F1
#
_cell.length_a   1.000
_cell.length_b   1.000
_cell.length_c   1.000
_cell.angle_alpha   90.00
_cell.angle_beta   90.00
_cell.angle_gamma   90.00
#
_symmetry.space_group_name_H-M   'P 1'
#
loop_
_entity.id
_entity.type
_entity.pdbx_description
1 polymer ?
#
loop_
_entity_poly.entity_id
_entity_poly.type
_entity_poly.pdbx_seq_one_letter_code
_entity_poly.pdbx_strand_id
1 'polypeptide(L)' 'MALSKEDKAQLVLEYGKDAKNTGAIESQIALISARIAYLTEHFKTHKKDTNSRRGLLKLVGQRRKLLKY' A
#
# COMPACT_ATOMS: atom_id res chain seq x y z
N MET A 1 -2.96 -11.74 -3.83
CA MET A 1 -4.34 -11.24 -3.69
C MET A 1 -4.31 -9.75 -3.32
N ALA A 2 -5.37 -8.99 -3.57
CA ALA A 2 -5.46 -7.56 -3.20
C ALA A 2 -6.05 -7.42 -1.78
N LEU A 3 -5.63 -6.39 -1.02
CA LEU A 3 -6.25 -6.05 0.29
C LEU A 3 -7.77 -6.10 0.18
N SER A 4 -8.43 -6.69 1.18
CA SER A 4 -9.89 -6.76 1.26
C SER A 4 -10.47 -5.34 1.38
N LYS A 5 -11.77 -5.18 1.09
CA LYS A 5 -12.44 -3.89 1.27
C LYS A 5 -12.44 -3.46 2.74
N GLU A 6 -12.52 -4.42 3.65
CA GLU A 6 -12.54 -4.22 5.10
C GLU A 6 -11.18 -3.69 5.59
N ASP A 7 -10.07 -4.32 5.19
CA ASP A 7 -8.71 -3.88 5.57
C ASP A 7 -8.42 -2.46 5.07
N LYS A 8 -8.90 -2.12 3.87
CA LYS A 8 -8.74 -0.77 3.30
C LYS A 8 -9.57 0.25 4.06
N ALA A 9 -10.81 -0.08 4.42
CA ALA A 9 -11.68 0.80 5.17
C ALA A 9 -11.10 1.06 6.58
N GLN A 10 -10.58 0.02 7.25
CA GLN A 10 -9.89 0.16 8.53
C GLN A 10 -8.68 1.10 8.43
N LEU A 11 -7.78 0.88 7.46
CA LEU A 11 -6.60 1.75 7.28
C LEU A 11 -6.98 3.21 6.96
N VAL A 12 -8.05 3.43 6.20
CA VAL A 12 -8.53 4.80 5.92
C VAL A 12 -9.15 5.44 7.16
N LEU A 13 -9.82 4.68 8.02
CA LEU A 13 -10.35 5.19 9.29
C LEU A 13 -9.24 5.49 10.31
N GLU A 14 -8.19 4.66 10.35
CA GLU A 14 -7.08 4.81 11.28
C GLU A 14 -6.15 5.97 10.91
N TYR A 15 -5.85 6.13 9.62
CA TYR A 15 -4.87 7.11 9.13
C TYR A 15 -5.50 8.29 8.38
N GLY A 16 -6.77 8.21 8.03
CA GLY A 16 -7.53 9.33 7.49
C GLY A 16 -8.09 10.17 8.63
N LYS A 17 -7.67 11.43 8.73
CA LYS A 17 -8.15 12.40 9.72
C LYS A 17 -9.69 12.45 9.84
N ASP A 18 -10.39 12.18 8.73
CA ASP A 18 -11.84 11.97 8.67
C ASP A 18 -12.18 10.77 7.80
N ALA A 19 -13.23 10.03 8.15
CA ALA A 19 -13.77 8.91 7.35
C ALA A 19 -14.15 9.29 5.91
N LYS A 20 -14.38 10.58 5.65
CA LYS A 20 -14.68 11.13 4.32
C LYS A 20 -13.43 11.55 3.53
N ASN A 21 -12.28 11.69 4.19
CA ASN A 21 -11.00 12.10 3.58
C ASN A 21 -10.18 10.88 3.13
N THR A 22 -10.76 10.11 2.20
CA THR A 22 -10.10 8.96 1.54
C THR A 22 -8.89 9.35 0.69
N GLY A 23 -8.74 10.65 0.36
CA GLY A 23 -7.66 11.18 -0.46
C GLY A 23 -6.48 11.77 0.33
N ALA A 24 -6.52 11.79 1.66
CA ALA A 24 -5.44 12.34 2.48
C ALA A 24 -4.09 11.64 2.18
N ILE A 25 -3.01 12.40 2.22
CA ILE A 25 -1.67 11.88 1.94
C ILE A 25 -1.32 10.78 2.95
N GLU A 26 -1.71 10.95 4.23
CA GLU A 26 -1.47 9.98 5.28
C GLU A 26 -2.18 8.63 5.01
N SER A 27 -3.46 8.66 4.62
CA SER A 27 -4.23 7.45 4.32
C SER A 27 -3.73 6.74 3.05
N GLN A 28 -3.30 7.49 2.03
CA GLN A 28 -2.64 6.92 0.84
C GLN A 28 -1.32 6.23 1.18
N ILE A 29 -0.48 6.85 2.02
CA ILE A 29 0.79 6.26 2.47
C ILE A 29 0.53 4.97 3.26
N ALA A 30 -0.47 4.96 4.13
CA ALA A 30 -0.85 3.78 4.91
C ALA A 30 -1.28 2.62 4.00
N LEU A 31 -2.17 2.88 3.04
CA LEU A 31 -2.62 1.89 2.05
C LEU A 31 -1.47 1.31 1.22
N ILE A 32 -0.57 2.16 0.72
CA ILE A 32 0.58 1.71 -0.07
C ILE A 32 1.55 0.91 0.80
N SER A 33 1.75 1.32 2.05
CA SER A 33 2.65 0.61 2.99
C SER A 33 2.14 -0.78 3.35
N ALA A 34 0.84 -0.92 3.66
CA ALA A 34 0.23 -2.22 3.90
C ALA A 34 0.36 -3.15 2.69
N ARG A 35 0.16 -2.61 1.47
CA ARG A 35 0.31 -3.37 0.24
C ARG A 35 1.76 -3.79 -0.04
N ILE A 36 2.73 -2.93 0.28
CA ILE A 36 4.16 -3.27 0.19
C ILE A 36 4.49 -4.42 1.16
N ALA A 37 4.02 -4.35 2.42
CA ALA A 37 4.28 -5.40 3.41
C ALA A 37 3.76 -6.77 2.94
N TYR A 38 2.50 -6.81 2.51
CA TYR A 38 1.89 -8.03 1.95
C TYR A 38 2.67 -8.59 0.75
N LEU A 39 3.00 -7.75 -0.23
CA LEU A 39 3.77 -8.18 -1.41
C LEU A 39 5.17 -8.66 -1.04
N THR A 40 5.78 -8.06 -0.03
CA THR A 40 7.11 -8.47 0.44
C THR A 40 7.08 -9.90 0.99
N GLU A 41 6.04 -10.27 1.74
CA GLU A 41 5.83 -11.64 2.19
C GLU A 41 5.53 -12.61 1.03
N HIS A 42 4.65 -12.21 0.11
CA HIS A 42 4.35 -12.99 -1.11
C HIS A 42 5.62 -13.35 -1.89
N PHE A 43 6.59 -12.42 -2.01
CA PHE A 43 7.83 -12.72 -2.74
C PHE A 43 8.83 -13.59 -1.97
N LYS A 44 8.67 -13.77 -0.66
CA LYS A 44 9.47 -14.74 0.11
C LYS A 44 9.12 -16.17 -0.30
N THR A 45 7.84 -16.46 -0.51
CA THR A 45 7.35 -17.77 -0.97
C THR A 45 7.43 -17.90 -2.49
N HIS A 46 7.09 -16.84 -3.25
CA HIS A 46 7.08 -16.84 -4.71
C HIS A 46 8.32 -16.15 -5.31
N LYS A 47 9.49 -16.76 -5.13
CA LYS A 47 10.79 -16.18 -5.54
C LYS A 47 10.93 -15.92 -7.04
N LYS A 48 10.21 -16.67 -7.89
CA LYS A 48 10.26 -16.58 -9.36
C LYS A 48 9.29 -15.55 -9.97
N ASP A 49 8.44 -14.92 -9.16
CA ASP A 49 7.49 -13.91 -9.64
C ASP A 49 8.18 -12.54 -9.84
N THR A 50 8.87 -12.39 -10.97
CA THR A 50 9.61 -11.17 -11.34
C THR A 50 8.71 -10.07 -11.90
N ASN A 51 7.62 -10.44 -12.56
CA ASN A 51 6.67 -9.49 -13.15
C ASN A 51 5.97 -8.67 -12.05
N SER A 52 5.52 -9.33 -10.97
CA SER A 52 4.89 -8.63 -9.86
C SER A 52 5.87 -7.79 -9.03
N ARG A 53 7.17 -8.17 -8.98
CA ARG A 53 8.22 -7.35 -8.31
C ARG A 53 8.39 -5.99 -8.96
N ARG A 54 8.24 -5.88 -10.28
CA ARG A 54 8.21 -4.57 -10.96
C ARG A 54 7.08 -3.70 -10.43
N GLY A 55 5.91 -4.29 -10.16
CA GLY A 55 4.78 -3.61 -9.51
C GLY A 55 5.12 -3.11 -8.11
N LEU A 56 5.82 -3.93 -7.31
CA LEU A 56 6.30 -3.54 -5.98
C LEU A 56 7.23 -2.32 -6.04
N LEU A 57 8.19 -2.30 -6.98
CA LEU A 57 9.10 -1.16 -7.14
C LEU A 57 8.35 0.14 -7.50
N LYS A 58 7.30 0.05 -8.33
CA LYS A 58 6.45 1.21 -8.63
C LYS A 58 5.73 1.73 -7.38
N LEU A 59 5.20 0.84 -6.54
CA LEU A 59 4.55 1.21 -5.28
C LEU A 59 5.53 1.88 -4.31
N VAL A 60 6.75 1.36 -4.18
CA VAL A 60 7.81 1.98 -3.37
C VAL A 60 8.14 3.39 -3.88
N GLY A 61 8.25 3.55 -5.21
CA GLY A 61 8.47 4.86 -5.82
C GLY A 61 7.32 5.84 -5.58
N GLN A 62 6.07 5.37 -5.65
CA GLN A 62 4.89 6.18 -5.34
C GLN A 62 4.87 6.62 -3.87
N ARG A 63 5.13 5.71 -2.93
CA ARG A 63 5.24 6.05 -1.50
C ARG A 63 6.33 7.11 -1.25
N ARG A 64 7.49 6.96 -1.90
CA ARG A 64 8.59 7.93 -1.79
C ARG A 64 8.19 9.32 -2.29
N LYS A 65 7.39 9.42 -3.36
CA LYS A 65 6.88 10.70 -3.87
C LYS A 65 5.90 11.33 -2.90
N LEU A 66 4.96 10.56 -2.35
CA LEU A 66 3.98 11.05 -1.37
C LEU A 66 4.63 11.53 -0.06
N LEU A 67 5.69 10.87 0.39
CA LEU A 67 6.45 11.30 1.58
C LEU A 67 7.31 12.56 1.35
N LYS A 68 7.60 12.90 0.09
CA LYS A 68 8.41 14.06 -0.27
C LYS A 68 7.56 15.32 -0.50
N TYR A 69 6.27 15.14 -0.80
CA TYR A 69 5.30 16.23 -0.95
C TYR A 69 5.03 16.87 0.40
#